data_AF-A0A938XV84-F1
#
_entry.id   AF-A0A938XV84-F1
#
_cell.length_a   1.000
_cell.length_b   1.000
_cell.length_c   1.000
_cell.angle_alpha   90.00
_cell.angle_beta   90.00
_cell.angle_gamma   90.00
#
_symmetry.space_group_name_H-M   'P 1'
#
loop_
_entity.id
_entity.type
_entity.pdbx_description
1 polymer ?
#
loop_
_entity_poly.entity_id
_entity_poly.type
_entity_poly.pdbx_seq_one_letter_code
_entity_poly.pdbx_strand_id
1 'polypeptide(L)'
;MANLSFTEQKYFEKIFEMGGGYVLDFSNTDFQRFVFDSLQIDVYEKYNYASKAKLLRKLIKDFNDKQVGKLLLELLKYKQTHLGIKEDEKKAFNKCVDIGNRLVGKKTKKVKNKSEERRNKNKFDFAKFSNLLNELKEINSPQKRGYKFEKFLYKLFLENDLDPKKKF
;
A
#
# COMPACT_ATOMS: atom_id res chain seq x y z
N MET A 1 9.99 -17.02 15.43
CA MET A 1 10.89 -16.70 14.32
C MET A 1 10.10 -16.64 13.04
N ALA A 2 10.28 -15.57 12.26
CA ALA A 2 9.62 -15.44 10.98
C ALA A 2 10.27 -16.36 9.93
N ASN A 3 9.44 -16.95 9.08
CA ASN A 3 9.80 -17.77 7.93
C ASN A 3 10.16 -16.88 6.74
N LEU A 4 11.34 -16.28 6.84
CA LEU A 4 11.99 -15.47 5.83
C LEU A 4 13.25 -16.20 5.35
N SER A 5 13.31 -16.57 4.07
CA SER A 5 14.51 -17.17 3.50
C SER A 5 15.65 -16.15 3.44
N PHE A 6 16.90 -16.64 3.40
CA PHE A 6 18.08 -15.80 3.28
C PHE A 6 17.99 -14.84 2.07
N THR A 7 17.53 -15.34 0.93
CA THR A 7 17.36 -14.55 -0.29
C THR A 7 16.30 -13.47 -0.13
N GLU A 8 15.16 -13.79 0.50
CA GLU A 8 14.12 -12.80 0.80
C GLU A 8 14.62 -11.72 1.75
N GLN A 9 15.37 -12.10 2.78
CA GLN A 9 16.00 -11.17 3.70
C GLN A 9 16.96 -10.22 2.97
N LYS A 10 17.71 -10.70 1.99
CA LYS A 10 18.60 -9.86 1.16
C LYS A 10 17.86 -8.82 0.32
N TYR A 11 16.63 -9.10 -0.13
CA TYR A 11 15.81 -8.09 -0.79
C TYR A 11 15.47 -6.92 0.15
N PHE A 12 15.06 -7.21 1.39
CA PHE A 12 14.80 -6.18 2.40
C PHE A 12 16.07 -5.42 2.76
N GLU A 13 17.20 -6.11 2.96
CA GLU A 13 18.47 -5.44 3.27
C GLU A 13 18.90 -4.46 2.19
N LYS A 14 18.67 -4.80 0.91
CA LYS A 14 18.95 -3.91 -0.21
C LYS A 14 18.00 -2.72 -0.22
N ILE A 15 16.70 -2.95 -0.09
CA ILE A 15 15.69 -1.88 -0.12
C ILE A 15 15.83 -0.93 1.08
N PHE A 16 16.24 -1.43 2.24
CA PHE A 16 16.46 -0.62 3.44
C PHE A 16 17.89 -0.09 3.60
N GLU A 17 18.74 -0.28 2.58
CA GLU A 17 20.12 0.25 2.54
C GLU A 17 20.98 -0.21 3.74
N MET A 18 20.79 -1.45 4.16
CA MET A 18 21.38 -2.01 5.39
C MET A 18 22.87 -2.39 5.29
N GLY A 19 23.52 -2.10 4.15
CA GLY A 19 24.92 -2.45 3.89
C GLY A 19 25.90 -1.82 4.89
N GLY A 20 25.64 -0.58 5.32
CA GLY A 20 26.46 0.16 6.29
C GLY A 20 26.05 -0.01 7.76
N GLY A 21 25.07 -0.88 8.06
CA GLY A 21 24.53 -1.02 9.42
C GLY A 21 23.37 -0.07 9.75
N TYR A 22 23.00 0.82 8.82
CA TYR A 22 21.85 1.71 8.91
C TYR A 22 20.56 1.00 8.46
N VAL A 23 19.42 1.64 8.67
CA VAL A 23 18.11 1.21 8.16
C VAL A 23 17.45 2.47 7.66
N LEU A 24 17.33 2.63 6.33
CA LEU A 24 16.85 3.86 5.71
C LEU A 24 17.60 5.09 6.24
N ASP A 25 16.90 6.21 6.43
CA ASP A 25 17.41 7.47 6.97
C ASP A 25 17.22 7.61 8.50
N PHE A 26 16.85 6.53 9.21
CA PHE A 26 16.51 6.63 10.63
C PHE A 26 17.72 6.97 11.52
N SER A 27 17.52 7.95 12.41
CA SER A 27 18.34 8.10 13.61
C SER A 27 18.11 6.92 14.58
N ASN A 28 18.93 6.79 15.63
CA ASN A 28 18.71 5.75 16.63
C ASN A 28 17.38 5.96 17.35
N THR A 29 17.05 7.21 17.70
CA THR A 29 15.80 7.58 18.36
C THR A 29 14.59 7.30 17.48
N ASP A 30 14.66 7.64 16.18
CA ASP A 30 13.54 7.40 15.26
C ASP A 30 13.32 5.90 15.04
N PHE A 31 14.41 5.13 14.90
CA PHE A 31 14.33 3.68 14.77
C PHE A 31 13.73 3.02 16.01
N GLN A 32 14.14 3.46 17.20
CA GLN A 32 13.58 3.00 18.48
C GLN A 32 12.07 3.26 18.54
N ARG A 33 11.67 4.50 18.29
CA ARG A 33 10.26 4.92 18.28
C ARG A 33 9.45 4.14 17.25
N PHE A 34 9.99 3.97 16.05
CA PHE A 34 9.32 3.24 14.97
C PHE A 34 9.06 1.78 15.35
N VAL A 35 10.07 1.10 15.91
CA VAL A 35 9.91 -0.28 16.39
C VAL A 35 8.92 -0.35 17.55
N PHE A 36 8.97 0.60 18.47
CA PHE A 36 8.04 0.70 19.59
C PHE A 36 6.59 0.87 19.11
N ASP A 37 6.32 1.78 18.17
CA ASP A 37 4.97 1.99 17.63
C ASP A 37 4.43 0.71 16.94
N SER A 38 5.31 -0.03 16.25
CA SER A 38 4.93 -1.23 15.50
C SER A 38 4.70 -2.48 16.38
N LEU A 39 5.63 -2.74 17.31
CA LEU A 39 5.76 -3.98 18.08
C LEU A 39 5.58 -3.79 19.59
N GLN A 40 5.42 -2.56 20.08
CA GLN A 40 5.31 -2.19 21.50
C GLN A 40 6.51 -2.63 22.34
N ILE A 41 7.71 -2.55 21.75
CA ILE A 41 8.96 -3.00 22.36
C ILE A 41 10.04 -1.97 22.12
N ASP A 42 10.75 -1.65 23.20
CA ASP A 42 11.98 -0.88 23.13
C ASP A 42 13.13 -1.79 22.65
N VAL A 43 13.64 -1.50 21.45
CA VAL A 43 14.70 -2.31 20.83
C VAL A 43 16.05 -2.16 21.51
N TYR A 44 16.32 -1.03 22.17
CA TYR A 44 17.59 -0.77 22.83
C TYR A 44 17.58 -1.22 24.30
N GLU A 45 16.42 -1.34 24.93
CA GLU A 45 16.29 -2.04 26.22
C GLU A 45 16.31 -3.56 26.06
N LYS A 46 15.64 -4.10 25.02
CA LYS A 46 15.54 -5.55 24.82
C LYS A 46 16.85 -6.20 24.37
N TYR A 47 17.69 -5.47 23.64
CA TYR A 47 18.91 -6.00 23.06
C TYR A 47 20.13 -5.14 23.38
N ASN A 48 21.28 -5.79 23.59
CA ASN A 48 22.56 -5.10 23.65
C ASN A 48 22.75 -4.20 22.43
N TYR A 49 23.27 -3.00 22.69
CA TYR A 49 23.51 -1.97 21.68
C TYR A 49 24.25 -2.54 20.47
N ALA A 50 23.68 -2.32 19.30
CA ALA A 50 24.22 -2.74 18.02
C ALA A 50 23.73 -1.78 16.93
N SER A 51 24.28 -1.91 15.72
CA SER A 51 23.77 -1.16 14.58
C SER A 51 22.29 -1.46 14.32
N LYS A 52 21.53 -0.48 13.83
CA LYS A 52 20.09 -0.62 13.54
C LYS A 52 19.82 -1.83 12.64
N ALA A 53 20.67 -2.08 11.65
CA ALA A 53 20.55 -3.24 10.79
C ALA A 53 20.73 -4.56 11.56
N LYS A 54 21.68 -4.64 12.51
CA LYS A 54 21.85 -5.82 13.36
C LYS A 54 20.65 -6.01 14.28
N LEU A 55 20.10 -4.93 14.84
CA LEU A 55 18.89 -4.96 15.66
C LEU A 55 17.68 -5.43 14.86
N LEU A 56 17.46 -4.91 13.65
CA LEU A 56 16.39 -5.35 12.77
C LEU A 56 16.48 -6.84 12.43
N ARG A 57 17.70 -7.37 12.20
CA ARG A 57 17.90 -8.82 12.01
C ARG A 57 17.52 -9.64 13.24
N LYS A 58 17.83 -9.16 14.45
CA LYS A 58 17.40 -9.79 15.71
C LYS A 58 15.87 -9.78 15.84
N LEU A 59 15.22 -8.66 15.53
CA LEU A 59 13.75 -8.56 15.50
C LEU A 59 13.13 -9.57 14.52
N ILE A 60 13.68 -9.72 13.31
CA ILE A 60 13.19 -10.71 12.33
C ILE A 60 13.32 -12.13 12.89
N LYS A 61 14.41 -12.43 13.60
CA LYS A 61 14.67 -13.76 14.18
C LYS A 61 13.74 -14.09 15.36
N ASP A 62 13.49 -13.12 16.23
CA ASP A 62 12.84 -13.43 17.51
C ASP A 62 11.31 -13.40 17.42
N PHE A 63 10.75 -12.64 16.48
CA PHE A 63 9.31 -12.43 16.39
C PHE A 63 8.64 -13.40 15.42
N ASN A 64 7.31 -13.45 15.44
CA ASN A 64 6.53 -14.30 14.53
C ASN A 64 6.31 -13.63 13.16
N ASP A 65 5.87 -14.43 12.18
CA ASP A 65 5.60 -13.97 10.81
C ASP A 65 4.73 -12.72 10.74
N LYS A 66 3.64 -12.68 11.52
CA LYS A 66 2.68 -11.58 11.46
C LYS A 66 3.29 -10.26 11.96
N GLN A 67 4.03 -10.32 13.06
CA GLN A 67 4.72 -9.16 13.65
C GLN A 67 5.82 -8.65 12.72
N VAL A 68 6.67 -9.56 12.23
CA VAL A 68 7.76 -9.21 11.32
C VAL A 68 7.21 -8.67 10.00
N GLY A 69 6.19 -9.31 9.43
CA GLY A 69 5.53 -8.86 8.21
C GLY A 69 4.94 -7.46 8.34
N LYS A 70 4.29 -7.16 9.49
CA LYS A 70 3.78 -5.81 9.77
C LYS A 70 4.90 -4.78 9.81
N LEU A 71 5.97 -5.04 10.59
CA LEU A 71 7.12 -4.14 10.71
C LEU A 71 7.77 -3.86 9.35
N LEU A 72 8.02 -4.92 8.55
CA LEU A 72 8.64 -4.80 7.24
C LEU A 72 7.76 -4.01 6.25
N LEU A 73 6.44 -4.21 6.28
CA LEU A 73 5.52 -3.45 5.43
C LEU A 73 5.43 -1.97 5.82
N GLU A 74 5.49 -1.66 7.12
CA GLU A 74 5.53 -0.28 7.59
C GLU A 74 6.83 0.43 7.18
N LEU A 75 7.97 -0.27 7.24
CA LEU A 75 9.25 0.25 6.74
C LEU A 75 9.22 0.51 5.23
N LEU A 76 8.61 -0.40 4.46
CA LEU A 76 8.41 -0.21 3.02
C LEU A 76 7.52 1.00 2.72
N LYS A 77 6.44 1.16 3.48
CA LYS A 77 5.55 2.33 3.37
C LYS A 77 6.30 3.61 3.67
N TYR A 78 7.08 3.64 4.74
CA TYR A 78 7.91 4.79 5.09
C TYR A 78 8.86 5.16 3.93
N LYS A 79 9.59 4.18 3.36
CA LYS A 79 10.46 4.43 2.20
C LYS A 79 9.68 5.02 1.03
N GLN A 80 8.53 4.44 0.70
CA GLN A 80 7.68 4.92 -0.40
C GLN A 80 7.21 6.36 -0.19
N THR A 81 6.84 6.74 1.03
CA THR A 81 6.28 8.06 1.33
C THR A 81 7.34 9.15 1.51
N HIS A 82 8.47 8.83 2.13
CA HIS A 82 9.45 9.85 2.54
C HIS A 82 10.73 9.89 1.69
N LEU A 83 11.18 8.75 1.17
CA LEU A 83 12.45 8.63 0.45
C LEU A 83 12.26 8.45 -1.07
N GLY A 84 11.06 8.01 -1.48
CA GLY A 84 10.77 7.67 -2.86
C GLY A 84 11.34 6.32 -3.28
N ILE A 85 10.92 5.85 -4.46
CA ILE A 85 11.35 4.58 -5.03
C ILE A 85 11.89 4.86 -6.44
N LYS A 86 13.17 4.56 -6.66
CA LYS A 86 13.81 4.67 -7.97
C LYS A 86 13.27 3.62 -8.94
N GLU A 87 13.26 3.91 -10.24
CA GLU A 87 12.70 3.01 -11.28
C GLU A 87 13.36 1.62 -11.28
N ASP A 88 14.67 1.56 -11.06
CA ASP A 88 15.46 0.33 -10.96
C ASP A 88 15.13 -0.49 -9.71
N GLU A 89 14.70 0.17 -8.63
CA GLU A 89 14.34 -0.48 -7.37
C GLU A 89 12.88 -0.96 -7.32
N LYS A 90 11.98 -0.43 -8.17
CA LYS A 90 10.54 -0.76 -8.14
C LYS A 90 10.26 -2.26 -8.17
N LYS A 91 10.99 -3.02 -9.01
CA LYS A 91 10.83 -4.48 -9.09
C LYS A 91 11.19 -5.17 -7.78
N ALA A 92 12.25 -4.73 -7.11
CA ALA A 92 12.69 -5.28 -5.84
C ALA A 92 11.76 -4.84 -4.69
N PHE A 93 11.27 -3.60 -4.73
CA PHE A 93 10.29 -3.08 -3.78
C PHE A 93 8.98 -3.89 -3.82
N ASN A 94 8.42 -4.13 -5.02
CA ASN A 94 7.20 -4.92 -5.17
C ASN A 94 7.37 -6.35 -4.64
N LYS A 95 8.53 -6.99 -4.89
CA LYS A 95 8.85 -8.29 -4.29
C LYS A 95 8.86 -8.23 -2.76
N CYS A 96 9.42 -7.18 -2.16
CA CYS A 96 9.41 -7.02 -0.71
C CYS A 96 7.98 -6.85 -0.16
N VAL A 97 7.13 -6.12 -0.87
CA VAL A 97 5.70 -5.97 -0.53
C VAL A 97 4.99 -7.33 -0.58
N ASP A 98 5.24 -8.15 -1.61
CA ASP A 98 4.65 -9.49 -1.73
C ASP A 98 5.09 -10.40 -0.58
N ILE A 99 6.38 -10.37 -0.22
CA ILE A 99 6.92 -11.15 0.90
C ILE A 99 6.33 -10.67 2.22
N GLY A 100 6.26 -9.36 2.45
CA GLY A 100 5.66 -8.78 3.66
C GLY A 100 4.18 -9.17 3.81
N ASN A 101 3.41 -9.11 2.73
CA ASN A 101 2.01 -9.56 2.74
C ASN A 101 1.88 -11.05 3.04
N ARG A 102 2.75 -11.89 2.44
CA ARG A 102 2.82 -13.33 2.74
C ARG A 102 3.03 -13.60 4.23
N LEU A 103 3.95 -12.88 4.87
CA LEU A 103 4.25 -13.01 6.30
C LEU A 103 3.08 -12.60 7.20
N VAL A 104 2.31 -11.57 6.84
CA VAL A 104 1.11 -11.17 7.61
C VAL A 104 -0.02 -12.21 7.52
N GLY A 105 0.12 -13.24 6.69
CA GLY A 105 -0.93 -14.23 6.45
C GLY A 105 -2.06 -13.68 5.57
N LYS A 106 -1.86 -12.48 4.99
CA LYS A 106 -2.60 -12.11 3.78
C LYS A 106 -2.10 -13.09 2.74
N LYS A 107 -2.87 -14.14 2.43
CA LYS A 107 -2.63 -14.95 1.25
C LYS A 107 -2.51 -13.96 0.11
N THR A 108 -1.29 -13.67 -0.32
CA THR A 108 -1.04 -13.13 -1.63
C THR A 108 -1.65 -14.20 -2.51
N LYS A 109 -2.83 -13.91 -3.07
CA LYS A 109 -3.25 -14.60 -4.28
C LYS A 109 -2.02 -14.49 -5.15
N LYS A 110 -1.30 -15.61 -5.35
CA LYS A 110 -0.33 -15.70 -6.45
C LYS A 110 -1.07 -15.07 -7.61
N VAL A 111 -0.57 -13.94 -8.09
CA VAL A 111 -0.88 -13.47 -9.42
C VAL A 111 -0.24 -14.53 -10.33
N LYS A 112 -0.91 -15.69 -10.44
CA LYS A 112 -1.12 -16.29 -11.74
C LYS A 112 -1.60 -15.14 -12.59
N ASN A 113 -1.04 -15.00 -13.78
CA ASN A 113 -1.69 -14.26 -14.85
C ASN A 113 -3.17 -14.68 -14.89
N LYS A 114 -3.97 -13.92 -14.17
CA LYS A 114 -5.41 -13.77 -14.25
C LYS A 114 -5.54 -12.28 -14.56
N SER A 115 -5.16 -11.93 -15.79
CA SER A 115 -6.17 -11.29 -16.62
C SER A 115 -7.51 -11.94 -16.31
N GLU A 116 -8.46 -11.13 -15.83
CA GLU A 116 -9.86 -11.52 -15.60
C GLU A 116 -10.18 -12.12 -14.22
N GLU A 117 -10.24 -11.25 -13.22
CA GLU A 117 -11.52 -11.02 -12.53
C GLU A 117 -11.95 -9.59 -12.88
N ARG A 118 -12.35 -9.41 -14.14
CA ARG A 118 -13.42 -8.48 -14.46
C ARG A 118 -14.59 -8.98 -13.61
N ARG A 119 -14.89 -8.35 -12.47
CA ARG A 119 -16.30 -8.00 -12.26
C ARG A 119 -16.73 -7.43 -13.59
N ASN A 120 -17.72 -8.03 -14.26
CA ASN A 120 -18.21 -7.56 -15.56
C ASN A 120 -18.23 -6.03 -15.52
N LYS A 121 -17.17 -5.41 -16.04
CA LYS A 121 -17.16 -3.98 -16.24
C LYS A 121 -18.01 -3.91 -17.48
N ASN A 122 -19.30 -3.61 -17.31
CA ASN A 122 -19.97 -2.78 -18.28
C ASN A 122 -18.92 -1.77 -18.72
N LYS A 123 -18.51 -1.86 -19.99
CA LYS A 123 -17.42 -1.05 -20.53
C LYS A 123 -17.82 0.39 -20.27
N PHE A 124 -17.24 1.03 -19.24
CA PHE A 124 -17.65 2.35 -18.82
C PHE A 124 -17.53 3.28 -20.02
N ASP A 125 -18.66 3.75 -20.50
CA ASP A 125 -18.72 4.53 -21.73
C ASP A 125 -18.35 5.98 -21.42
N PHE A 126 -17.03 6.22 -21.38
CA PHE A 126 -16.48 7.54 -21.10
C PHE A 126 -16.96 8.60 -22.10
N ALA A 127 -17.16 8.21 -23.36
CA ALA A 127 -17.62 9.13 -24.40
C ALA A 127 -19.07 9.57 -24.16
N LYS A 128 -19.96 8.62 -23.84
CA LYS A 128 -21.36 8.90 -23.50
C LYS A 128 -21.47 9.86 -22.31
N PHE A 129 -20.76 9.60 -21.22
CA PHE A 129 -20.84 10.45 -20.02
C PHE A 129 -20.15 11.81 -20.19
N SER A 130 -19.09 11.89 -21.00
CA SER A 130 -18.46 13.17 -21.34
C SER A 130 -19.40 14.07 -22.13
N ASN A 131 -20.10 13.51 -23.13
CA ASN A 131 -21.08 14.26 -23.92
C ASN A 131 -22.25 14.75 -23.05
N LEU A 132 -22.80 13.89 -22.20
CA LEU A 132 -23.85 14.28 -21.25
C LEU A 132 -23.40 15.39 -20.29
N LEU A 133 -22.14 15.38 -19.85
CA LEU A 133 -21.61 16.43 -18.98
C LEU A 133 -21.46 17.76 -19.71
N ASN A 134 -21.10 17.74 -21.00
CA ASN A 134 -21.03 18.94 -21.82
C ASN A 134 -22.42 19.54 -22.09
N GLU A 135 -23.44 18.71 -22.34
CA GLU A 135 -24.83 19.18 -22.48
C GLU A 135 -25.35 19.89 -21.21
N LEU A 136 -24.85 19.53 -20.02
CA LEU A 136 -25.21 20.20 -18.77
C LEU A 136 -24.60 21.60 -18.63
N LYS A 137 -23.46 21.85 -19.27
CA LYS A 137 -22.79 23.17 -19.23
C LYS A 137 -23.57 24.23 -20.01
N GLU A 138 -24.30 23.83 -21.04
CA GLU A 138 -25.11 24.70 -21.91
C GLU A 138 -26.42 25.18 -21.24
N ILE A 139 -26.72 24.74 -20.01
CA ILE A 139 -27.94 25.12 -19.30
C ILE A 139 -27.68 26.37 -18.44
N ASN A 140 -28.24 27.50 -18.89
CA ASN A 140 -28.06 28.81 -18.24
C ASN A 140 -28.76 28.94 -16.88
N SER A 141 -29.82 28.14 -16.60
CA SER A 141 -30.53 28.20 -15.31
C SER A 141 -29.86 27.31 -14.27
N PRO A 142 -29.37 27.86 -13.14
CA PRO A 142 -28.68 27.10 -12.10
C PRO A 142 -29.54 25.98 -11.49
N GLN A 143 -30.82 26.24 -11.26
CA GLN A 143 -31.76 25.29 -10.67
C GLN A 143 -32.04 24.12 -11.63
N LYS A 144 -32.32 24.44 -12.91
CA LYS A 144 -32.53 23.41 -13.94
C LYS A 144 -31.26 22.59 -14.19
N ARG A 145 -30.09 23.21 -14.12
CA ARG A 145 -28.79 22.55 -14.24
C ARG A 145 -28.54 21.57 -13.07
N GLY A 146 -28.81 22.00 -11.85
CA GLY A 146 -28.70 21.15 -10.65
C GLY A 146 -29.57 19.90 -10.74
N TYR A 147 -30.85 20.07 -11.06
CA TYR A 147 -31.78 18.95 -11.21
C TYR A 147 -31.37 17.96 -12.33
N LYS A 148 -30.88 18.46 -13.47
CA LYS A 148 -30.38 17.58 -14.53
C LYS A 148 -29.06 16.88 -14.16
N PHE A 149 -28.19 17.54 -13.39
CA PHE A 149 -26.95 16.94 -12.88
C PHE A 149 -27.22 15.80 -11.89
N GLU A 150 -28.20 15.95 -11.01
CA GLU A 150 -28.62 14.87 -10.11
C GLU A 150 -29.16 13.67 -10.88
N LYS A 151 -29.97 13.89 -11.93
CA LYS A 151 -30.40 12.83 -12.85
C LYS A 151 -29.22 12.15 -13.56
N PHE A 152 -28.19 12.91 -13.95
CA PHE A 152 -26.97 12.38 -14.53
C PHE A 152 -26.23 11.46 -13.55
N LEU A 153 -26.01 11.89 -12.30
CA LEU A 153 -25.33 11.09 -11.28
C LEU A 153 -26.11 9.81 -10.96
N TYR A 154 -27.43 9.90 -10.87
CA TYR A 154 -28.28 8.74 -10.65
C TYR A 154 -28.14 7.71 -11.78
N LYS A 155 -28.15 8.14 -13.05
CA LYS A 155 -27.93 7.26 -14.20
C LYS A 155 -26.51 6.68 -14.23
N LEU A 156 -25.50 7.51 -13.96
CA LEU A 156 -24.10 7.10 -13.89
C LEU A 156 -23.92 5.99 -12.85
N PHE A 157 -24.52 6.14 -11.67
CA PHE A 157 -24.41 5.15 -10.60
C PHE A 157 -25.17 3.86 -10.92
N LEU A 158 -26.41 3.95 -11.44
CA LEU A 158 -27.15 2.77 -11.87
C LEU A 158 -26.43 1.97 -12.98
N GLU A 159 -25.91 2.65 -14.00
CA GLU A 159 -25.21 1.98 -15.12
C GLU A 159 -23.86 1.36 -14.71
N ASN A 160 -23.34 1.70 -13.53
CA ASN A 160 -22.09 1.18 -12.97
C ASN A 160 -22.29 0.27 -11.76
N ASP A 161 -23.50 -0.29 -11.60
CA ASP A 161 -23.85 -1.21 -10.51
C ASP A 161 -23.60 -0.62 -9.10
N LEU A 162 -23.78 0.69 -8.97
CA LEU A 162 -23.78 1.42 -7.70
C LEU A 162 -25.23 1.64 -7.24
N ASP A 163 -25.43 1.81 -5.94
CA ASP A 163 -26.76 2.00 -5.31
C ASP A 163 -27.01 3.48 -4.99
N PRO A 164 -27.51 4.29 -5.94
CA PRO A 164 -27.84 5.69 -5.68
C PRO A 164 -29.09 5.79 -4.80
N LYS A 165 -29.03 6.63 -3.76
CA LYS A 165 -30.22 6.97 -2.97
C LYS A 165 -31.27 7.60 -3.87
N LYS A 166 -32.47 7.00 -3.95
CA LYS A 166 -33.63 7.62 -4.59
C LYS A 166 -34.07 8.84 -3.81
N LYS A 167 -33.63 10.03 -4.23
CA LYS A 167 -34.31 11.30 -3.97
C LYS A 167 -34.26 12.08 -5.28
N PHE A 168 -35.42 12.21 -5.91
CA PHE A 168 -35.67 13.12 -7.02
C PHE A 168 -36.65 14.18 -6.57
#